data_AF-A0A0L0G2T8-F1
#
_entry.id   AF-A0A0L0G2T8-F1
#
_cell.length_a   1.000
_cell.length_b   1.000
_cell.length_c   1.000
_cell.angle_alpha   90.00
_cell.angle_beta   90.00
_cell.angle_gamma   90.00
#
_symmetry.space_group_name_H-M   'P 1'
#
loop_
_entity.id
_entity.type
_entity.pdbx_description
1 polymer ?
#
loop_
_entity_poly.entity_id
_entity_poly.type
_entity_poly.pdbx_seq_one_letter_code
_entity_poly.pdbx_strand_id
1 'polypeptide(L)'
;MFLKEHIINIEKDSKVGGDEVFVRKSIKYVVPNELVDQVVAGLSERLPISPFRLAPDCHVMSQVNSSTYFDDESLTHLKERIVKNESAELYRIRWYGEDLCAVRDVFVERKRHHCFKEVGIYSNKKRMTLPKEQTTRYLLGADVDELLVDKAKLASDMQEHLLYLRPRIRTQYARTSFMDHTEGSDLRVTLDQNIVLALEPREGWRAILASNGALLGPQVTMPFSIIEVKVAMVPGGTPECPKWIAKVLESAMAQNIKISKYGYGCKLLIPEHASPTPKYWPELEAFINSSCGMPRQPNANAEQNVRKVNANSVELSQDFSIDMASSDFPTRSLNPFTRARAHGFNRVKYGKTETKAFMANERTHMKFVTWTTTLATFAVGFAEIGLRSSHDMLAVSMWCLIFTDLVSIYSVSTDNLYYSNISSAKVVPQVEHGV
;
A
#
# COMPACT_ATOMS: atom_id res chain seq x y z
N MET A 1 9.90 -2.39 36.13
CA MET A 1 8.89 -1.46 36.69
C MET A 1 8.06 -0.81 35.58
N PHE A 2 8.68 -0.25 34.53
CA PHE A 2 8.01 0.29 33.33
C PHE A 2 7.02 -0.66 32.61
N LEU A 3 7.28 -1.97 32.58
CA LEU A 3 6.35 -2.97 32.02
C LEU A 3 5.05 -3.13 32.82
N LYS A 4 5.09 -2.93 34.15
CA LYS A 4 3.88 -3.01 34.99
C LYS A 4 3.03 -1.76 34.86
N GLU A 5 3.64 -0.58 34.76
CA GLU A 5 2.91 0.68 34.57
C GLU A 5 2.20 0.77 33.21
N HIS A 6 2.76 0.18 32.15
CA HIS A 6 2.10 0.14 30.84
C HIS A 6 0.88 -0.79 30.81
N ILE A 7 0.92 -1.92 31.54
CA ILE A 7 -0.25 -2.80 31.68
C ILE A 7 -1.38 -2.06 32.44
N ILE A 8 -1.03 -1.29 33.47
CA ILE A 8 -1.99 -0.49 34.27
C ILE A 8 -2.61 0.64 33.44
N ASN A 9 -1.88 1.25 32.51
CA ASN A 9 -2.43 2.29 31.63
C ASN A 9 -3.37 1.72 30.54
N ILE A 10 -3.12 0.49 30.06
CA ILE A 10 -4.06 -0.23 29.19
C ILE A 10 -5.36 -0.56 29.93
N GLU A 11 -5.28 -0.89 31.23
CA GLU A 11 -6.47 -1.11 32.09
C GLU A 11 -7.26 0.18 32.37
N LYS A 12 -6.63 1.35 32.36
CA LYS A 12 -7.33 2.63 32.58
C LYS A 12 -8.03 3.15 31.33
N ASP A 13 -7.46 2.98 30.14
CA ASP A 13 -8.12 3.34 28.88
C ASP A 13 -9.19 2.32 28.45
N SER A 14 -9.17 1.10 28.97
CA SER A 14 -10.21 0.07 28.73
C SER A 14 -11.42 0.18 29.66
N LYS A 15 -11.42 1.08 30.66
CA LYS A 15 -12.58 1.33 31.53
C LYS A 15 -13.60 2.32 30.96
N VAL A 16 -13.40 2.82 29.74
CA VAL A 16 -14.41 3.58 29.00
C VAL A 16 -14.96 2.69 27.87
N GLY A 17 -15.91 1.82 28.23
CA GLY A 17 -16.61 0.92 27.30
C GLY A 17 -15.97 -0.47 27.22
N GLY A 18 -16.63 -1.47 27.82
CA GLY A 18 -16.12 -2.82 28.04
C GLY A 18 -16.04 -3.72 26.81
N ASP A 19 -15.16 -3.42 25.86
CA ASP A 19 -14.71 -4.36 24.84
C ASP A 19 -13.32 -4.90 25.21
N GLU A 20 -13.22 -6.18 25.54
CA GLU A 20 -11.92 -6.87 25.65
C GLU A 20 -11.19 -6.79 24.30
N VAL A 21 -10.04 -6.11 24.27
CA VAL A 21 -9.25 -5.92 23.04
C VAL A 21 -8.50 -7.22 22.71
N PHE A 22 -9.15 -8.12 21.98
CA PHE A 22 -8.51 -9.34 21.48
C PHE A 22 -7.51 -9.03 20.36
N VAL A 23 -6.21 -9.13 20.67
CA VAL A 23 -5.15 -9.05 19.66
C VAL A 23 -4.98 -10.42 19.01
N ARG A 24 -5.06 -10.50 17.68
CA ARG A 24 -4.82 -11.73 16.91
C ARG A 24 -3.54 -11.63 16.11
N LYS A 25 -2.82 -12.76 15.96
CA LYS A 25 -1.68 -12.87 15.05
C LYS A 25 -2.06 -13.71 13.85
N SER A 26 -1.57 -13.32 12.68
CA SER A 26 -1.76 -14.06 11.43
C SER A 26 -0.42 -14.59 10.94
N ILE A 27 -0.36 -15.90 10.72
CA ILE A 27 0.79 -16.62 10.16
C ILE A 27 0.43 -17.01 8.73
N LYS A 28 1.32 -16.77 7.77
CA LYS A 28 1.05 -16.99 6.35
C LYS A 28 1.94 -18.10 5.81
N TYR A 29 1.36 -18.94 4.99
CA TYR A 29 2.04 -20.00 4.27
C TYR A 29 1.76 -19.89 2.78
N VAL A 30 2.72 -20.29 1.97
CA VAL A 30 2.55 -20.55 0.54
C VAL A 30 2.51 -22.06 0.33
N VAL A 31 1.63 -22.54 -0.53
CA VAL A 31 1.46 -23.97 -0.83
C VAL A 31 1.35 -24.17 -2.33
N PRO A 32 2.03 -25.17 -2.94
CA PRO A 32 1.89 -25.45 -4.36
C PRO A 32 0.42 -25.71 -4.71
N ASN A 33 -0.04 -25.19 -5.86
CA ASN A 33 -1.45 -25.33 -6.25
C ASN A 33 -1.89 -26.80 -6.34
N GLU A 34 -0.99 -27.69 -6.74
CA GLU A 34 -1.23 -29.14 -6.89
C GLU A 34 -1.48 -29.87 -5.55
N LEU A 35 -1.01 -29.30 -4.44
CA LEU A 35 -1.11 -29.92 -3.10
C LEU A 35 -2.23 -29.32 -2.25
N VAL A 36 -3.03 -28.40 -2.81
CA VAL A 36 -4.09 -27.72 -2.05
C VAL A 36 -5.16 -28.69 -1.58
N ASP A 37 -5.55 -29.67 -2.39
CA ASP A 37 -6.58 -30.65 -2.04
C ASP A 37 -6.18 -31.48 -0.81
N GLN A 38 -4.90 -31.78 -0.66
CA GLN A 38 -4.36 -32.47 0.53
C GLN A 38 -4.53 -31.61 1.79
N VAL A 39 -4.28 -30.29 1.68
CA VAL A 39 -4.48 -29.37 2.79
C VAL A 39 -5.96 -29.26 3.15
N VAL A 40 -6.84 -29.14 2.16
CA VAL A 40 -8.30 -29.05 2.38
C VAL A 40 -8.79 -30.31 3.09
N ALA A 41 -8.34 -31.50 2.65
CA ALA A 41 -8.68 -32.77 3.30
C ALA A 41 -8.19 -32.81 4.76
N GLY A 42 -6.91 -32.51 5.00
CA GLY A 42 -6.32 -32.56 6.34
C GLY A 42 -6.88 -31.50 7.32
N LEU A 43 -7.27 -30.32 6.82
CA LEU A 43 -7.95 -29.31 7.65
C LEU A 43 -9.38 -29.71 7.99
N SER A 44 -10.13 -30.22 6.99
CA SER A 44 -11.55 -30.53 7.13
C SER A 44 -11.84 -31.68 8.11
N GLU A 45 -10.84 -32.51 8.44
CA GLU A 45 -10.96 -33.54 9.49
C GLU A 45 -11.28 -32.96 10.87
N ARG A 46 -10.81 -31.75 11.18
CA ARG A 46 -10.87 -31.17 12.52
C ARG A 46 -11.39 -29.74 12.57
N LEU A 47 -11.40 -29.03 11.44
CA LEU A 47 -11.84 -27.65 11.34
C LEU A 47 -12.83 -27.52 10.18
N PRO A 48 -14.13 -27.33 10.45
CA PRO A 48 -15.13 -27.29 9.40
C PRO A 48 -14.97 -26.07 8.49
N ILE A 49 -15.38 -26.23 7.23
CA ILE A 49 -15.50 -25.12 6.29
C ILE A 49 -16.67 -24.24 6.74
N SER A 50 -16.41 -22.96 6.89
CA SER A 50 -17.41 -21.94 7.21
C SER A 50 -17.99 -21.39 5.90
N PRO A 51 -19.26 -21.69 5.57
CA PRO A 51 -19.86 -21.28 4.30
C PRO A 51 -20.10 -19.78 4.25
N PHE A 52 -19.93 -19.19 3.06
CA PHE A 52 -20.31 -17.81 2.81
C PHE A 52 -21.81 -17.74 2.48
N ARG A 53 -22.52 -16.85 3.17
CA ARG A 53 -23.92 -16.55 2.87
C ARG A 53 -23.99 -15.46 1.81
N LEU A 54 -24.51 -15.81 0.64
CA LEU A 54 -24.85 -14.90 -0.45
C LEU A 54 -26.36 -14.65 -0.42
N ALA A 55 -26.78 -13.44 -0.78
CA ALA A 55 -28.20 -13.12 -0.88
C ALA A 55 -28.80 -13.61 -2.22
N PRO A 56 -30.07 -14.07 -2.25
CA PRO A 56 -30.92 -14.46 -1.13
C PRO A 56 -30.69 -15.96 -0.81
N ASP A 57 -30.15 -16.25 0.39
CA ASP A 57 -29.96 -17.59 0.98
C ASP A 57 -29.20 -18.66 0.17
N CYS A 58 -28.26 -18.25 -0.69
CA CYS A 58 -27.30 -19.17 -1.30
C CYS A 58 -26.08 -19.34 -0.40
N HIS A 59 -25.68 -20.58 -0.12
CA HIS A 59 -24.46 -20.88 0.63
C HIS A 59 -23.39 -21.42 -0.30
N VAL A 60 -22.22 -20.77 -0.32
CA VAL A 60 -21.06 -21.23 -1.10
C VAL A 60 -19.89 -21.54 -0.18
N MET A 61 -19.17 -22.62 -0.47
CA MET A 61 -17.98 -23.02 0.30
C MET A 61 -16.77 -22.13 -0.01
N SER A 62 -16.74 -21.56 -1.22
CA SER A 62 -15.70 -20.64 -1.66
C SER A 62 -16.31 -19.40 -2.29
N GLN A 63 -15.74 -18.23 -2.00
CA GLN A 63 -16.21 -16.95 -2.49
C GLN A 63 -15.09 -16.20 -3.22
N VAL A 64 -15.36 -15.72 -4.43
CA VAL A 64 -14.41 -14.87 -5.16
C VAL A 64 -14.32 -13.50 -4.49
N ASN A 65 -13.08 -13.08 -4.23
CA ASN A 65 -12.76 -11.81 -3.61
C ASN A 65 -11.92 -10.98 -4.59
N SER A 66 -12.44 -9.82 -4.96
CA SER A 66 -11.77 -8.88 -5.86
C SER A 66 -11.33 -7.66 -5.08
N SER A 67 -10.09 -7.19 -5.29
CA SER A 67 -9.56 -6.01 -4.59
C SER A 67 -8.59 -5.25 -5.48
N THR A 68 -8.82 -3.95 -5.69
CA THR A 68 -7.88 -3.08 -6.41
C THR A 68 -7.12 -2.25 -5.42
N TYR A 69 -5.81 -2.33 -5.54
CA TYR A 69 -4.88 -1.53 -4.77
C TYR A 69 -4.65 -0.19 -5.46
N PHE A 70 -4.64 0.85 -4.64
CA PHE A 70 -4.39 2.23 -5.06
C PHE A 70 -3.00 2.65 -4.59
N ASP A 71 -2.27 3.29 -5.49
CA ASP A 71 -0.93 3.82 -5.22
C ASP A 71 -0.65 4.98 -6.18
N ASP A 72 0.46 5.67 -5.96
CA ASP A 72 0.97 6.65 -6.92
C ASP A 72 1.71 5.96 -8.07
N GLU A 73 2.10 6.72 -9.10
CA GLU A 73 2.84 6.20 -10.25
C GLU A 73 4.18 5.58 -9.84
N SER A 74 4.80 6.07 -8.77
CA SER A 74 6.09 5.62 -8.29
C SER A 74 6.00 4.44 -7.31
N LEU A 75 4.79 3.94 -7.00
CA LEU A 75 4.51 2.92 -6.00
C LEU A 75 5.03 3.26 -4.59
N THR A 76 4.91 4.52 -4.16
CA THR A 76 5.42 4.97 -2.85
C THR A 76 4.85 4.15 -1.70
N HIS A 77 3.54 3.87 -1.70
CA HIS A 77 2.90 3.13 -0.61
C HIS A 77 3.43 1.69 -0.57
N LEU A 78 3.61 1.04 -1.72
CA LEU A 78 4.29 -0.25 -1.78
C LEU A 78 5.69 -0.18 -1.14
N LYS A 79 6.52 0.79 -1.54
CA LYS A 79 7.90 0.91 -1.09
C LYS A 79 7.99 1.10 0.42
N GLU A 80 7.20 2.00 0.98
CA GLU A 80 7.12 2.23 2.42
C GLU A 80 6.73 0.95 3.18
N ARG A 81 5.83 0.15 2.60
CA ARG A 81 5.39 -1.12 3.19
C ARG A 81 6.42 -2.23 3.10
N ILE A 82 7.26 -2.22 2.07
CA ILE A 82 8.38 -3.15 1.93
C ILE A 82 9.45 -2.83 2.97
N VAL A 83 9.81 -1.56 3.10
CA VAL A 83 10.78 -1.07 4.10
C VAL A 83 10.22 -1.21 5.52
N LYS A 84 8.90 -1.24 5.66
CA LYS A 84 8.16 -1.25 6.94
C LYS A 84 8.33 0.05 7.71
N ASN A 85 8.21 1.17 7.01
CA ASN A 85 8.18 2.48 7.64
C ASN A 85 6.99 2.57 8.61
N GLU A 86 7.22 3.24 9.75
CA GLU A 86 6.16 3.54 10.70
C GLU A 86 5.05 4.34 10.02
N SER A 87 3.79 4.00 10.31
CA SER A 87 2.61 4.58 9.69
C SER A 87 2.46 4.34 8.17
N ALA A 88 3.25 3.46 7.55
CA ALA A 88 3.10 3.12 6.12
C ALA A 88 1.73 2.53 5.79
N GLU A 89 1.07 3.09 4.79
CA GLU A 89 -0.33 2.81 4.47
C GLU A 89 -0.50 2.01 3.18
N LEU A 90 -1.61 1.29 3.04
CA LEU A 90 -2.08 0.71 1.79
C LEU A 90 -3.58 0.88 1.68
N TYR A 91 -3.99 1.31 0.50
CA TYR A 91 -5.38 1.57 0.16
C TYR A 91 -5.87 0.54 -0.85
N ARG A 92 -7.10 0.07 -0.67
CA ARG A 92 -7.76 -0.77 -1.66
C ARG A 92 -9.27 -0.64 -1.62
N ILE A 93 -9.90 -0.83 -2.77
CA ILE A 93 -11.35 -1.02 -2.88
C ILE A 93 -11.60 -2.50 -3.16
N ARG A 94 -12.47 -3.11 -2.37
CA ARG A 94 -12.81 -4.52 -2.42
C ARG A 94 -14.29 -4.73 -2.70
N TRP A 95 -14.60 -5.75 -3.48
CA TRP A 95 -15.94 -6.32 -3.59
C TRP A 95 -15.88 -7.84 -3.56
N TYR A 96 -17.05 -8.46 -3.42
CA TYR A 96 -17.23 -9.89 -3.49
C TYR A 96 -17.86 -10.26 -4.83
N GLY A 97 -17.35 -11.30 -5.48
CA GLY A 97 -17.71 -11.67 -6.85
C GLY A 97 -16.70 -11.20 -7.90
N GLU A 98 -16.91 -11.69 -9.13
CA GLU A 98 -16.12 -11.32 -10.31
C GLU A 98 -16.73 -10.08 -10.96
N ASP A 99 -18.03 -10.19 -11.28
CA ASP A 99 -18.81 -9.15 -11.92
C ASP A 99 -19.23 -8.06 -10.91
N LEU A 100 -18.88 -6.82 -11.21
CA LEU A 100 -19.24 -5.65 -10.43
C LEU A 100 -20.71 -5.21 -10.64
N CYS A 101 -21.37 -5.69 -11.69
CA CYS A 101 -22.78 -5.42 -11.97
C CYS A 101 -23.68 -5.86 -10.80
N ALA A 102 -23.48 -7.09 -10.32
CA ALA A 102 -24.22 -7.68 -9.20
C ALA A 102 -23.85 -7.11 -7.82
N VAL A 103 -22.81 -6.28 -7.75
CA VAL A 103 -22.34 -5.68 -6.49
C VAL A 103 -23.14 -4.42 -6.17
N ARG A 104 -23.75 -4.39 -4.99
CA ARG A 104 -24.39 -3.20 -4.43
C ARG A 104 -23.38 -2.29 -3.74
N ASP A 105 -22.59 -2.85 -2.84
CA ASP A 105 -21.68 -2.10 -1.99
C ASP A 105 -20.23 -2.56 -2.18
N VAL A 106 -19.32 -1.60 -2.17
CA VAL A 106 -17.87 -1.84 -2.14
C VAL A 106 -17.30 -1.50 -0.77
N PHE A 107 -16.16 -2.10 -0.45
CA PHE A 107 -15.43 -1.86 0.79
C PHE A 107 -14.15 -1.09 0.51
N VAL A 108 -14.10 0.16 0.93
CA VAL A 108 -12.88 0.96 0.89
C VAL A 108 -12.09 0.65 2.17
N GLU A 109 -10.90 0.09 2.02
CA GLU A 109 -10.07 -0.38 3.12
C GLU A 109 -8.71 0.31 3.17
N ARG A 110 -8.28 0.67 4.38
CA ARG A 110 -6.93 1.15 4.67
C ARG A 110 -6.22 0.20 5.64
N LYS A 111 -4.97 -0.15 5.33
CA LYS A 111 -4.07 -0.87 6.22
C LYS A 111 -2.91 0.03 6.63
N ARG A 112 -2.75 0.31 7.93
CA ARG A 112 -1.64 1.10 8.45
C ARG A 112 -0.64 0.20 9.17
N HIS A 113 0.64 0.34 8.83
CA HIS A 113 1.72 -0.35 9.54
C HIS A 113 2.05 0.41 10.83
N HIS A 114 2.23 -0.34 11.90
CA HIS A 114 2.87 0.14 13.11
C HIS A 114 3.96 -0.86 13.50
N CYS A 115 5.17 -0.37 13.77
CA CYS A 115 6.27 -1.15 14.31
C CYS A 115 6.06 -1.30 15.81
N PHE A 116 5.38 -2.36 16.23
CA PHE A 116 5.05 -2.61 17.63
C PHE A 116 6.26 -2.50 18.57
N LYS A 117 7.46 -2.89 18.12
CA LYS A 117 8.70 -2.79 18.92
C LYS A 117 9.13 -1.34 19.20
N GLU A 118 8.77 -0.41 18.33
CA GLU A 118 9.16 1.00 18.42
C GLU A 118 8.06 1.84 19.07
N VAL A 119 6.81 1.63 18.66
CA VAL A 119 5.68 2.50 19.06
C VAL A 119 4.71 1.86 20.05
N GLY A 120 4.84 0.55 20.33
CA GLY A 120 3.93 -0.17 21.23
C GLY A 120 2.52 -0.41 20.68
N ILE A 121 2.26 -0.05 19.41
CA ILE A 121 0.95 -0.14 18.76
C ILE A 121 0.97 -1.21 17.67
N TYR A 122 -0.09 -2.02 17.58
CA TYR A 122 -0.25 -3.00 16.51
C TYR A 122 -0.73 -2.37 15.21
N SER A 123 -0.28 -2.93 14.08
CA SER A 123 -0.77 -2.53 12.75
C SER A 123 -2.29 -2.70 12.67
N ASN A 124 -3.00 -1.70 12.15
CA ASN A 124 -4.46 -1.70 12.11
C ASN A 124 -5.01 -1.76 10.67
N LYS A 125 -6.26 -2.22 10.56
CA LYS A 125 -7.06 -2.19 9.33
C LYS A 125 -8.36 -1.46 9.62
N LYS A 126 -8.64 -0.40 8.87
CA LYS A 126 -9.93 0.29 8.91
C LYS A 126 -10.66 0.07 7.59
N ARG A 127 -11.99 0.04 7.64
CA ARG A 127 -12.84 -0.11 6.46
C ARG A 127 -14.12 0.70 6.57
N MET A 128 -14.58 1.18 5.44
CA MET A 128 -15.91 1.74 5.25
C MET A 128 -16.61 1.00 4.10
N THR A 129 -17.93 0.98 4.17
CA THR A 129 -18.80 0.47 3.10
C THR A 129 -19.28 1.67 2.31
N LEU A 130 -19.26 1.60 1.00
CA LEU A 130 -19.69 2.66 0.11
C LEU A 130 -20.56 2.05 -1.01
N PRO A 131 -21.73 2.62 -1.32
CA PRO A 131 -22.49 2.17 -2.48
C PRO A 131 -21.66 2.27 -3.75
N LYS A 132 -21.72 1.25 -4.61
CA LYS A 132 -20.93 1.18 -5.86
C LYS A 132 -21.09 2.45 -6.68
N GLU A 133 -22.31 2.95 -6.81
CA GLU A 133 -22.71 4.12 -7.59
C GLU A 133 -22.05 5.41 -7.07
N GLN A 134 -21.79 5.49 -5.76
CA GLN A 134 -21.16 6.65 -5.13
C GLN A 134 -19.62 6.59 -5.17
N THR A 135 -19.03 5.46 -5.58
CA THR A 135 -17.59 5.25 -5.52
C THR A 135 -16.82 6.24 -6.40
N THR A 136 -17.33 6.54 -7.59
CA THR A 136 -16.71 7.54 -8.48
C THR A 136 -16.75 8.93 -7.86
N ARG A 137 -17.90 9.35 -7.31
CA ARG A 137 -18.04 10.66 -6.67
C ARG A 137 -17.07 10.80 -5.49
N TYR A 138 -16.98 9.76 -4.66
CA TYR A 138 -16.06 9.72 -3.54
C TYR A 138 -14.59 9.86 -3.99
N LEU A 139 -14.16 9.11 -5.01
CA LEU A 139 -12.79 9.17 -5.53
C LEU A 139 -12.46 10.50 -6.23
N LEU A 140 -13.47 11.27 -6.63
CA LEU A 140 -13.32 12.60 -7.22
C LEU A 140 -13.40 13.74 -6.18
N GLY A 141 -13.55 13.43 -4.89
CA GLY A 141 -13.56 14.44 -3.83
C GLY A 141 -14.92 15.06 -3.54
N ALA A 142 -16.02 14.38 -3.89
CA ALA A 142 -17.34 14.80 -3.43
C ALA A 142 -17.42 14.82 -1.90
N ASP A 143 -18.27 15.69 -1.36
CA ASP A 143 -18.42 15.85 0.08
C ASP A 143 -18.79 14.52 0.75
N VAL A 144 -18.01 14.15 1.76
CA VAL A 144 -18.14 12.89 2.47
C VAL A 144 -19.38 12.89 3.36
N ASP A 145 -19.76 14.05 3.89
CA ASP A 145 -20.93 14.17 4.76
C ASP A 145 -22.23 13.87 4.01
N GLU A 146 -22.27 14.16 2.70
CA GLU A 146 -23.37 13.76 1.81
C GLU A 146 -23.39 12.25 1.51
N LEU A 147 -22.22 11.60 1.53
CA LEU A 147 -22.07 10.21 1.09
C LEU A 147 -22.16 9.20 2.24
N LEU A 148 -21.66 9.55 3.44
CA LEU A 148 -21.43 8.63 4.55
C LEU A 148 -21.58 9.33 5.92
N VAL A 149 -22.83 9.44 6.39
CA VAL A 149 -23.15 10.09 7.69
C VAL A 149 -22.45 9.41 8.88
N ASP A 150 -22.41 8.07 8.94
CA ASP A 150 -21.93 7.34 10.12
C ASP A 150 -20.40 7.20 10.22
N LYS A 151 -19.65 7.52 9.16
CA LYS A 151 -18.19 7.30 9.08
C LYS A 151 -17.42 8.46 8.46
N ALA A 152 -18.00 9.66 8.48
CA ALA A 152 -17.46 10.85 7.84
C ALA A 152 -15.98 11.10 8.12
N LYS A 153 -15.54 10.98 9.38
CA LYS A 153 -14.12 11.20 9.75
C LYS A 153 -13.15 10.19 9.09
N LEU A 154 -13.50 8.91 9.08
CA LEU A 154 -12.65 7.89 8.45
C LEU A 154 -12.67 8.02 6.92
N ALA A 155 -13.83 8.33 6.37
CA ALA A 155 -14.00 8.51 4.95
C ALA A 155 -13.24 9.76 4.46
N SER A 156 -13.31 10.89 5.16
CA SER A 156 -12.52 12.09 4.86
C SER A 156 -11.01 11.81 4.93
N ASP A 157 -10.54 11.16 6.00
CA ASP A 157 -9.14 10.73 6.19
C ASP A 157 -8.67 9.81 5.05
N MET A 158 -9.50 8.88 4.57
CA MET A 158 -9.13 8.03 3.43
C MET A 158 -9.23 8.73 2.08
N GLN A 159 -10.18 9.67 1.91
CA GLN A 159 -10.41 10.40 0.66
C GLN A 159 -9.24 11.34 0.35
N GLU A 160 -8.73 12.05 1.37
CA GLU A 160 -7.58 12.96 1.23
C GLU A 160 -6.40 12.30 0.52
N HIS A 161 -6.10 11.04 0.88
CA HIS A 161 -5.07 10.27 0.21
C HIS A 161 -5.52 9.74 -1.14
N LEU A 162 -6.71 9.13 -1.23
CA LEU A 162 -7.21 8.47 -2.45
C LEU A 162 -7.37 9.42 -3.64
N LEU A 163 -7.55 10.73 -3.41
CA LEU A 163 -7.59 11.77 -4.45
C LEU A 163 -6.33 11.80 -5.33
N TYR A 164 -5.18 11.45 -4.76
CA TYR A 164 -3.89 11.49 -5.45
C TYR A 164 -3.39 10.11 -5.89
N LEU A 165 -4.17 9.06 -5.64
CA LEU A 165 -3.82 7.69 -5.98
C LEU A 165 -4.64 7.19 -7.16
N ARG A 166 -4.08 6.23 -7.89
CA ARG A 166 -4.78 5.56 -8.98
C ARG A 166 -4.84 4.05 -8.73
N PRO A 167 -5.86 3.35 -9.26
CA PRO A 167 -5.82 1.90 -9.41
C PRO A 167 -4.50 1.44 -10.03
N ARG A 168 -3.81 0.49 -9.39
CA ARG A 168 -2.57 -0.10 -9.92
C ARG A 168 -2.73 -1.58 -10.21
N ILE A 169 -3.05 -2.38 -9.19
CA ILE A 169 -3.11 -3.84 -9.30
C ILE A 169 -4.44 -4.35 -8.74
N ARG A 170 -5.15 -5.14 -9.54
CA ARG A 170 -6.22 -6.04 -9.11
C ARG A 170 -5.62 -7.28 -8.47
N THR A 171 -6.21 -7.72 -7.36
CA THR A 171 -6.05 -9.09 -6.85
C THR A 171 -7.41 -9.76 -6.83
N GLN A 172 -7.57 -10.86 -7.55
CA GLN A 172 -8.77 -11.70 -7.57
C GLN A 172 -8.38 -13.11 -7.13
N TYR A 173 -9.18 -13.73 -6.26
CA TYR A 173 -8.92 -15.08 -5.76
C TYR A 173 -10.19 -15.70 -5.18
N ALA A 174 -10.28 -17.02 -5.24
CA ALA A 174 -11.31 -17.79 -4.55
C ALA A 174 -10.87 -18.06 -3.11
N ARG A 175 -11.70 -17.68 -2.13
CA ARG A 175 -11.39 -17.87 -0.71
C ARG A 175 -12.28 -18.92 -0.09
N THR A 176 -11.66 -19.86 0.60
CA THR A 176 -12.30 -20.80 1.53
C THR A 176 -11.91 -20.42 2.97
N SER A 177 -12.87 -20.40 3.89
CA SER A 177 -12.60 -20.17 5.33
C SER A 177 -12.89 -21.43 6.11
N PHE A 178 -11.98 -21.82 6.99
CA PHE A 178 -12.16 -22.88 7.97
C PHE A 178 -12.22 -22.22 9.34
N MET A 179 -13.30 -22.45 10.07
CA MET A 179 -13.51 -21.84 11.36
C MET A 179 -14.38 -22.78 12.18
N ASP A 180 -13.99 -22.98 13.43
CA ASP A 180 -14.85 -23.63 14.39
C ASP A 180 -15.87 -22.61 14.90
N HIS A 181 -17.14 -22.97 14.85
CA HIS A 181 -18.23 -22.14 15.36
C HIS A 181 -18.59 -22.49 16.81
N THR A 182 -17.94 -23.49 17.41
CA THR A 182 -18.14 -23.84 18.82
C THR A 182 -17.48 -22.81 19.75
N GLU A 183 -18.10 -22.59 20.91
CA GLU A 183 -17.71 -21.54 21.84
C GLU A 183 -16.28 -21.75 22.37
N GLY A 184 -15.42 -20.75 22.19
CA GLY A 184 -14.12 -20.64 22.86
C GLY A 184 -12.87 -20.85 22.00
N SER A 185 -12.98 -21.30 20.74
CA SER A 185 -11.81 -21.41 19.86
C SER A 185 -11.70 -20.22 18.89
N ASP A 186 -10.69 -19.37 19.10
CA ASP A 186 -10.42 -18.21 18.22
C ASP A 186 -9.54 -18.58 17.00
N LEU A 187 -9.69 -19.82 16.53
CA LEU A 187 -8.91 -20.36 15.42
C LEU A 187 -9.64 -20.16 14.11
N ARG A 188 -9.00 -19.43 13.18
CA ARG A 188 -9.51 -19.29 11.81
C ARG A 188 -8.40 -19.51 10.81
N VAL A 189 -8.63 -20.41 9.87
CA VAL A 189 -7.75 -20.62 8.72
C VAL A 189 -8.44 -20.11 7.46
N THR A 190 -7.74 -19.36 6.62
CA THR A 190 -8.26 -18.97 5.30
C THR A 190 -7.31 -19.43 4.21
N LEU A 191 -7.87 -20.04 3.18
CA LEU A 191 -7.17 -20.52 1.98
C LEU A 191 -7.59 -19.64 0.80
N ASP A 192 -6.62 -19.04 0.11
CA ASP A 192 -6.82 -18.27 -1.11
C ASP A 192 -6.24 -19.05 -2.29
N GLN A 193 -7.09 -19.46 -3.22
CA GLN A 193 -6.78 -20.23 -4.44
C GLN A 193 -7.03 -19.40 -5.70
N ASN A 194 -6.51 -19.88 -6.84
CA ASN A 194 -6.71 -19.28 -8.17
C ASN A 194 -6.42 -17.77 -8.16
N ILE A 195 -5.27 -17.40 -7.57
CA ILE A 195 -4.95 -16.01 -7.34
C ILE A 195 -4.48 -15.38 -8.66
N VAL A 196 -5.30 -14.51 -9.21
CA VAL A 196 -5.01 -13.72 -10.41
C VAL A 196 -4.67 -12.29 -10.00
N LEU A 197 -3.62 -11.77 -10.60
CA LEU A 197 -3.13 -10.41 -10.42
C LEU A 197 -3.21 -9.72 -11.78
N ALA A 198 -3.84 -8.56 -11.86
CA ALA A 198 -3.98 -7.84 -13.12
C ALA A 198 -3.60 -6.38 -12.97
N LEU A 199 -3.00 -5.81 -14.01
CA LEU A 199 -2.77 -4.38 -14.10
C LEU A 199 -4.09 -3.66 -14.34
N GLU A 200 -4.34 -2.60 -13.59
CA GLU A 200 -5.55 -1.78 -13.74
C GLU A 200 -5.41 -0.77 -14.90
N PRO A 201 -6.53 -0.39 -15.54
CA PRO A 201 -6.54 0.61 -16.59
C PRO A 201 -6.05 1.98 -16.09
N ARG A 202 -5.37 2.73 -16.96
CA ARG A 202 -4.82 4.06 -16.64
C ARG A 202 -5.92 5.11 -16.44
N GLU A 203 -7.07 4.89 -17.08
CA GLU A 203 -8.31 5.64 -16.97
C GLU A 203 -8.94 5.55 -15.58
N GLY A 204 -8.43 4.64 -14.73
CA GLY A 204 -8.77 4.54 -13.32
C GLY A 204 -10.13 3.88 -13.06
N TRP A 205 -10.78 4.29 -11.96
CA TRP A 205 -11.98 3.61 -11.45
C TRP A 205 -13.16 3.64 -12.43
N ARG A 206 -13.26 4.69 -13.26
CA ARG A 206 -14.33 4.80 -14.26
C ARG A 206 -14.27 3.68 -15.30
N ALA A 207 -13.08 3.30 -15.76
CA ALA A 207 -12.92 2.19 -16.70
C ALA A 207 -13.25 0.84 -16.06
N ILE A 208 -12.89 0.64 -14.79
CA ILE A 208 -13.24 -0.56 -14.01
C ILE A 208 -14.77 -0.70 -13.89
N LEU A 209 -15.48 0.40 -13.64
CA LEU A 209 -16.94 0.39 -13.62
C LEU A 209 -17.54 0.13 -15.00
N ALA A 210 -17.02 0.78 -16.05
CA ALA A 210 -17.51 0.62 -17.41
C ALA A 210 -17.33 -0.81 -17.95
N SER A 211 -16.30 -1.52 -17.50
CA SER A 211 -16.07 -2.93 -17.85
C SER A 211 -16.78 -3.93 -16.92
N ASN A 212 -17.65 -3.45 -16.02
CA ASN A 212 -18.29 -4.28 -14.99
C ASN A 212 -17.29 -5.11 -14.17
N GLY A 213 -16.09 -4.56 -13.92
CA GLY A 213 -15.05 -5.24 -13.15
C GLY A 213 -14.22 -6.25 -13.95
N ALA A 214 -14.41 -6.36 -15.26
CA ALA A 214 -13.58 -7.22 -16.10
C ALA A 214 -12.09 -6.79 -16.06
N LEU A 215 -11.20 -7.78 -16.07
CA LEU A 215 -9.75 -7.59 -16.04
C LEU A 215 -9.23 -7.14 -17.41
N LEU A 216 -8.99 -5.83 -17.56
CA LEU A 216 -8.63 -5.23 -18.86
C LEU A 216 -7.13 -5.28 -19.18
N GLY A 217 -6.27 -5.19 -18.17
CA GLY A 217 -4.81 -5.13 -18.35
C GLY A 217 -4.12 -6.50 -18.34
N PRO A 218 -2.79 -6.52 -18.54
CA PRO A 218 -1.97 -7.72 -18.39
C PRO A 218 -2.23 -8.45 -17.07
N GLN A 219 -2.29 -9.78 -17.15
CA GLN A 219 -2.66 -10.65 -16.02
C GLN A 219 -1.56 -11.68 -15.76
N VAL A 220 -1.36 -12.01 -14.48
CA VAL A 220 -0.48 -13.09 -14.04
C VAL A 220 -1.22 -13.92 -12.99
N THR A 221 -1.19 -15.23 -13.15
CA THR A 221 -1.71 -16.17 -12.15
C THR A 221 -0.56 -16.62 -11.24
N MET A 222 -0.79 -16.60 -9.93
CA MET A 222 0.22 -17.07 -8.97
C MET A 222 0.35 -18.60 -9.05
N PRO A 223 1.57 -19.16 -9.09
CA PRO A 223 1.79 -20.60 -9.21
C PRO A 223 1.57 -21.38 -7.89
N PHE A 224 1.12 -20.68 -6.84
CA PHE A 224 0.86 -21.24 -5.52
C PHE A 224 -0.33 -20.54 -4.87
N SER A 225 -0.93 -21.22 -3.90
CA SER A 225 -2.02 -20.72 -3.07
C SER A 225 -1.48 -20.17 -1.75
N ILE A 226 -2.28 -19.34 -1.07
CA ILE A 226 -1.89 -18.71 0.19
C ILE A 226 -2.81 -19.16 1.30
N ILE A 227 -2.22 -19.66 2.39
CA ILE A 227 -2.93 -20.01 3.62
C ILE A 227 -2.59 -19.00 4.70
N GLU A 228 -3.59 -18.54 5.44
CA GLU A 228 -3.42 -17.65 6.59
C GLU A 228 -4.08 -18.28 7.82
N VAL A 229 -3.28 -18.62 8.82
CA VAL A 229 -3.71 -19.15 10.12
C VAL A 229 -3.80 -17.99 11.11
N LYS A 230 -4.99 -17.77 11.67
CA LYS A 230 -5.29 -16.71 12.64
C LYS A 230 -5.55 -17.35 13.99
N VAL A 231 -4.78 -16.90 14.97
CA VAL A 231 -4.84 -17.37 16.36
C VAL A 231 -4.88 -16.17 17.30
N ALA A 232 -5.64 -16.30 18.39
CA ALA A 232 -5.62 -15.35 19.50
C ALA A 232 -4.21 -15.21 20.09
N MET A 233 -3.85 -14.01 20.53
CA MET A 233 -2.70 -13.82 21.41
C MET A 233 -3.07 -14.29 22.82
N VAL A 234 -2.26 -15.20 23.37
CA VAL A 234 -2.30 -15.52 24.80
C VAL A 234 -1.39 -14.53 25.54
N PRO A 235 -1.81 -13.93 26.66
CA PRO A 235 -0.96 -13.04 27.45
C PRO A 235 0.38 -13.71 27.81
N GLY A 236 1.50 -13.05 27.49
CA GLY A 236 2.85 -13.56 27.78
C GLY A 236 3.39 -14.62 26.82
N GLY A 237 2.62 -15.08 25.83
CA GLY A 237 3.05 -16.07 24.84
C GLY A 237 3.31 -15.51 23.44
N THR A 238 4.13 -16.21 22.65
CA THR A 238 4.15 -16.05 21.20
C THR A 238 3.08 -16.94 20.57
N PRO A 239 2.13 -16.41 19.79
CA PRO A 239 1.16 -17.25 19.10
C PRO A 239 1.88 -18.06 18.04
N GLU A 240 1.65 -19.37 18.11
CA GLU A 240 2.19 -20.38 17.22
C GLU A 240 1.05 -21.08 16.48
N CYS A 241 1.38 -21.60 15.29
CA CYS A 241 0.46 -22.44 14.54
C CYS A 241 0.19 -23.72 15.36
N PRO A 242 -1.07 -24.13 15.59
CA PRO A 242 -1.37 -25.40 16.24
C PRO A 242 -0.62 -26.57 15.58
N LYS A 243 0.00 -27.44 16.38
CA LYS A 243 0.88 -28.51 15.88
C LYS A 243 0.25 -29.40 14.81
N TRP A 244 -1.05 -29.69 14.94
CA TRP A 244 -1.77 -30.51 13.97
C TRP A 244 -1.92 -29.80 12.62
N ILE A 245 -2.13 -28.48 12.60
CA ILE A 245 -2.16 -27.66 11.38
C ILE A 245 -0.76 -27.59 10.78
N ALA A 246 0.26 -27.37 11.62
CA ALA A 246 1.66 -27.36 11.17
C ALA A 246 2.01 -28.67 10.44
N LYS A 247 1.62 -29.83 11.00
CA LYS A 247 1.82 -31.14 10.35
C LYS A 247 1.11 -31.27 9.00
N VAL A 248 -0.14 -30.80 8.89
CA VAL A 248 -0.89 -30.81 7.61
C VAL A 248 -0.22 -29.91 6.57
N LEU A 249 0.26 -28.74 6.99
CA LEU A 249 0.97 -27.79 6.12
C LEU A 249 2.33 -28.35 5.67
N GLU A 250 3.09 -28.97 6.58
CA GLU A 250 4.35 -29.64 6.28
C GLU A 250 4.17 -30.78 5.29
N SER A 251 3.13 -31.62 5.44
CA SER A 251 2.85 -32.70 4.49
C SER A 251 2.51 -32.20 3.07
N ALA A 252 2.02 -30.96 2.96
CA ALA A 252 1.72 -30.32 1.67
C ALA A 252 2.85 -29.38 1.18
N MET A 253 4.08 -29.55 1.69
CA MET A 253 5.24 -28.74 1.32
C MET A 253 5.05 -27.23 1.50
N ALA A 254 4.16 -26.82 2.41
CA ALA A 254 3.86 -25.41 2.62
C ALA A 254 5.01 -24.70 3.35
N GLN A 255 5.38 -23.50 2.91
CA GLN A 255 6.46 -22.72 3.52
C GLN A 255 5.93 -21.44 4.18
N ASN A 256 6.49 -21.09 5.34
CA ASN A 256 6.09 -19.90 6.10
C ASN A 256 6.67 -18.62 5.50
N ILE A 257 6.05 -18.15 4.42
CA ILE A 257 6.47 -16.95 3.70
C ILE A 257 5.42 -15.85 3.85
N LYS A 258 5.82 -14.71 4.47
CA LYS A 258 4.93 -13.56 4.69
C LYS A 258 4.74 -12.71 3.43
N ILE A 259 4.13 -13.29 2.42
CA ILE A 259 3.90 -12.67 1.12
C ILE A 259 2.81 -11.58 1.13
N SER A 260 2.99 -10.58 0.27
CA SER A 260 1.99 -9.60 -0.13
C SER A 260 1.52 -9.87 -1.56
N LYS A 261 0.24 -10.16 -1.77
CA LYS A 261 -0.36 -10.32 -3.12
C LYS A 261 -0.11 -9.07 -3.97
N TYR A 262 -0.31 -7.88 -3.39
CA TYR A 262 -0.05 -6.61 -4.06
C TYR A 262 1.43 -6.44 -4.43
N GLY A 263 2.35 -6.72 -3.49
CA GLY A 263 3.78 -6.60 -3.74
C GLY A 263 4.31 -7.59 -4.77
N TYR A 264 3.77 -8.81 -4.78
CA TYR A 264 4.08 -9.81 -5.82
C TYR A 264 3.57 -9.35 -7.19
N GLY A 265 2.33 -8.84 -7.27
CA GLY A 265 1.75 -8.30 -8.50
C GLY A 265 2.56 -7.14 -9.07
N CYS A 266 2.92 -6.15 -8.23
CA CYS A 266 3.75 -5.04 -8.68
C CYS A 266 5.12 -5.50 -9.18
N LYS A 267 5.75 -6.48 -8.52
CA LYS A 267 7.08 -6.97 -8.94
C LYS A 267 7.07 -7.61 -10.32
N LEU A 268 5.97 -8.27 -10.71
CA LEU A 268 5.84 -8.94 -12.00
C LEU A 268 5.26 -8.03 -13.10
N LEU A 269 4.29 -7.20 -12.77
CA LEU A 269 3.54 -6.39 -13.74
C LEU A 269 4.07 -4.95 -13.89
N ILE A 270 4.85 -4.46 -12.92
CA ILE A 270 5.41 -3.09 -12.89
C ILE A 270 6.86 -3.14 -12.32
N PRO A 271 7.76 -3.97 -12.90
CA PRO A 271 9.08 -4.25 -12.32
C PRO A 271 9.95 -2.99 -12.17
N GLU A 272 9.80 -2.00 -13.05
CA GLU A 272 10.56 -0.75 -13.07
C GLU A 272 10.35 0.12 -11.83
N HIS A 273 9.18 0.01 -11.18
CA HIS A 273 8.83 0.79 -9.99
C HIS A 273 8.84 -0.05 -8.71
N ALA A 274 8.92 -1.38 -8.82
CA ALA A 274 8.85 -2.34 -7.71
C ALA A 274 10.20 -2.58 -7.00
N SER A 275 10.88 -1.49 -6.65
CA SER A 275 12.14 -1.48 -5.87
C SER A 275 11.98 -0.64 -4.59
N PRO A 276 12.48 -1.09 -3.41
CA PRO A 276 13.35 -2.25 -3.21
C PRO A 276 12.59 -3.58 -3.27
N THR A 277 13.33 -4.66 -3.53
CA THR A 277 12.78 -6.02 -3.52
C THR A 277 12.34 -6.44 -2.10
N PRO A 278 11.15 -7.06 -1.92
CA PRO A 278 10.71 -7.52 -0.61
C PRO A 278 11.67 -8.54 0.02
N LYS A 279 11.84 -8.47 1.35
CA LYS A 279 12.72 -9.42 2.09
C LYS A 279 12.37 -10.90 1.89
N TYR A 280 11.10 -11.21 1.65
CA TYR A 280 10.63 -12.58 1.43
C TYR A 280 10.89 -13.09 0.01
N TRP A 281 11.33 -12.23 -0.93
CA TRP A 281 11.41 -12.56 -2.34
C TRP A 281 12.39 -13.71 -2.65
N PRO A 282 13.62 -13.76 -2.09
CA PRO A 282 14.56 -14.84 -2.41
C PRO A 282 14.05 -16.21 -1.94
N GLU A 283 13.45 -16.26 -0.74
CA GLU A 283 12.84 -17.47 -0.18
C GLU A 283 11.66 -17.94 -1.05
N LEU A 284 10.84 -16.99 -1.52
CA LEU A 284 9.71 -17.27 -2.40
C LEU A 284 10.17 -17.80 -3.77
N GLU A 285 11.22 -17.23 -4.34
CA GLU A 285 11.77 -17.67 -5.62
C GLU A 285 12.33 -19.09 -5.52
N ALA A 286 13.05 -19.41 -4.44
CA ALA A 286 13.51 -20.77 -4.16
C ALA A 286 12.33 -21.75 -3.99
N PHE A 287 11.26 -21.33 -3.30
CA PHE A 287 10.04 -22.14 -3.18
C PHE A 287 9.37 -22.40 -4.53
N ILE A 288 9.21 -21.37 -5.38
CA ILE A 288 8.59 -21.51 -6.70
C ILE A 288 9.41 -22.50 -7.55
N ASN A 289 10.73 -22.31 -7.61
CA ASN A 289 11.61 -23.13 -8.43
C ASN A 289 11.69 -24.59 -7.98
N SER A 290 11.60 -24.85 -6.67
CA SER A 290 11.67 -26.21 -6.11
C SER A 290 10.33 -26.95 -6.10
N SER A 291 9.23 -26.23 -5.92
CA SER A 291 7.97 -26.84 -5.46
C SER A 291 6.76 -26.54 -6.34
N CYS A 292 6.81 -25.54 -7.22
CA CYS A 292 5.62 -25.14 -8.01
C CYS A 292 5.67 -25.60 -9.48
N GLY A 293 6.73 -26.28 -9.92
CA GLY A 293 6.96 -26.54 -11.35
C GLY A 293 7.15 -25.23 -12.14
N MET A 294 7.85 -25.26 -13.28
CA MET A 294 8.15 -24.02 -14.00
C MET A 294 6.88 -23.24 -14.39
N PRO A 295 6.87 -21.89 -14.31
CA PRO A 295 5.76 -21.11 -14.84
C PRO A 295 5.59 -21.40 -16.33
N ARG A 296 4.40 -21.87 -16.74
CA ARG A 296 4.00 -21.86 -18.16
C ARG A 296 4.17 -20.43 -18.65
N GLN A 297 5.00 -20.23 -19.67
CA GLN A 297 5.15 -18.93 -20.32
C GLN A 297 3.78 -18.38 -20.74
N PRO A 298 3.60 -17.05 -20.73
CA PRO A 298 2.37 -16.44 -21.24
C PRO A 298 2.13 -16.94 -22.67
N ASN A 299 0.98 -17.57 -22.88
CA ASN A 299 0.57 -18.04 -24.21
C ASN A 299 0.60 -16.86 -25.20
N ALA A 300 1.45 -16.95 -26.22
CA ALA A 300 1.53 -15.99 -27.34
C ALA A 300 0.18 -15.80 -28.08
N ASN A 301 -0.80 -16.66 -27.81
CA ASN A 301 -2.17 -16.55 -28.34
C ASN A 301 -3.00 -15.44 -27.68
N ALA A 302 -2.56 -14.87 -26.54
CA ALA A 302 -3.24 -13.74 -25.91
C ALA A 302 -3.06 -12.43 -26.72
N GLU A 303 -1.92 -12.23 -27.38
CA GLU A 303 -1.67 -11.06 -28.23
C GLU A 303 -2.51 -11.07 -29.52
N GLN A 304 -2.85 -12.27 -30.03
CA GLN A 304 -3.69 -12.38 -31.23
C GLN A 304 -5.17 -12.07 -30.97
N ASN A 305 -5.67 -12.33 -29.75
CA ASN A 305 -7.05 -11.98 -29.39
C ASN A 305 -7.23 -10.48 -29.13
N VAL A 306 -6.22 -9.79 -28.60
CA VAL A 306 -6.24 -8.31 -28.46
C VAL A 306 -6.24 -7.62 -29.83
N ARG A 307 -5.52 -8.17 -30.83
CA ARG A 307 -5.53 -7.64 -32.21
C ARG A 307 -6.86 -7.87 -32.94
N LYS A 308 -7.56 -8.99 -32.69
CA LYS A 308 -8.88 -9.25 -33.31
C LYS A 308 -10.00 -8.37 -32.74
N VAL A 309 -9.94 -7.98 -31.48
CA VAL A 309 -10.95 -7.08 -30.88
C VAL A 309 -10.78 -5.64 -31.41
N ASN A 310 -9.56 -5.17 -31.63
CA ASN A 310 -9.30 -3.83 -32.21
C ASN A 310 -9.61 -3.71 -33.71
N ALA A 311 -9.71 -4.82 -34.45
CA ALA A 311 -10.07 -4.80 -35.87
C ALA A 311 -11.59 -4.75 -36.11
N ASN A 312 -12.40 -5.13 -35.12
CA ASN A 312 -13.87 -5.18 -35.25
C ASN A 312 -14.59 -3.97 -34.65
N SER A 313 -13.87 -2.97 -34.12
CA SER A 313 -14.45 -1.74 -33.55
C SER A 313 -14.36 -0.52 -34.47
N VAL A 314 -13.99 -0.70 -35.74
CA VAL A 314 -13.94 0.37 -36.75
C VAL A 314 -14.96 0.06 -37.84
N GLU A 315 -16.24 0.06 -37.47
CA GLU A 315 -17.39 0.24 -38.38
C GLU A 315 -18.67 0.22 -37.54
N LEU A 316 -18.97 1.35 -36.88
CA LEU A 316 -20.33 1.86 -36.66
C LEU A 316 -20.20 3.24 -36.01
N SER A 317 -19.81 4.22 -36.83
CA SER A 317 -19.99 5.63 -36.51
C SER A 317 -20.82 6.24 -37.62
N GLN A 318 -22.15 6.19 -37.44
CA GLN A 318 -23.10 7.12 -38.03
C GLN A 318 -24.46 6.93 -37.35
N ASP A 319 -25.07 8.07 -37.04
CA ASP A 319 -26.44 8.29 -36.61
C ASP A 319 -26.78 7.98 -35.14
N PHE A 320 -26.77 9.02 -34.31
CA PHE A 320 -27.93 9.43 -33.49
C PHE A 320 -27.64 10.81 -32.86
N SER A 321 -28.22 11.85 -33.47
CA SER A 321 -28.34 13.20 -32.92
C SER A 321 -29.49 13.23 -31.91
N ILE A 322 -29.24 13.58 -30.64
CA ILE A 322 -30.29 14.00 -29.70
C ILE A 322 -29.78 15.17 -28.86
N ASP A 323 -30.67 16.15 -28.71
CA ASP A 323 -30.48 17.53 -28.31
C ASP A 323 -29.87 17.80 -26.93
N MET A 324 -29.05 18.86 -26.89
CA MET A 324 -28.66 19.54 -25.66
C MET A 324 -29.84 20.33 -25.08
N ALA A 325 -30.15 20.09 -23.81
CA ALA A 325 -30.84 21.07 -22.97
C ALA A 325 -29.90 21.51 -21.83
N SER A 326 -29.60 22.80 -21.84
CA SER A 326 -28.79 23.54 -20.88
C SER A 326 -29.47 23.64 -19.51
N SER A 327 -28.74 23.34 -18.44
CA SER A 327 -29.06 23.86 -17.10
C SER A 327 -27.78 24.38 -16.44
N ASP A 328 -27.72 25.70 -16.32
CA ASP A 328 -26.64 26.48 -15.73
C ASP A 328 -26.36 26.11 -14.26
N PHE A 329 -25.08 25.91 -13.92
CA PHE A 329 -24.59 25.94 -12.54
C PHE A 329 -23.44 26.96 -12.43
N PRO A 330 -23.42 27.80 -11.38
CA PRO A 330 -22.53 28.96 -11.33
C PRO A 330 -21.08 28.57 -11.03
N THR A 331 -20.17 28.96 -11.93
CA THR A 331 -18.72 28.90 -11.71
C THR A 331 -18.28 30.00 -10.73
N ARG A 332 -17.95 29.63 -9.50
CA ARG A 332 -17.23 30.50 -8.58
C ARG A 332 -15.73 30.20 -8.70
N SER A 333 -14.98 31.06 -9.38
CA SER A 333 -13.52 30.96 -9.41
C SER A 333 -12.97 31.33 -8.03
N LEU A 334 -12.16 30.45 -7.44
CA LEU A 334 -11.42 30.71 -6.21
C LEU A 334 -9.97 30.31 -6.45
N ASN A 335 -9.10 31.32 -6.35
CA ASN A 335 -7.67 31.24 -6.56
C ASN A 335 -7.00 30.15 -5.69
N PRO A 336 -6.01 29.40 -6.21
CA PRO A 336 -5.40 28.25 -5.53
C PRO A 336 -4.38 28.59 -4.43
N PHE A 337 -4.20 29.87 -4.08
CA PHE A 337 -3.22 30.32 -3.09
C PHE A 337 -3.88 31.02 -1.92
N THR A 338 -4.55 30.27 -1.03
CA THR A 338 -4.82 30.70 0.35
C THR A 338 -5.44 29.56 1.17
N ARG A 339 -4.65 28.53 1.50
CA ARG A 339 -4.86 27.70 2.71
C ARG A 339 -3.70 26.74 2.98
N ALA A 340 -2.49 27.29 3.03
CA ALA A 340 -1.33 26.60 3.61
C ALA A 340 -0.93 27.30 4.90
N ARG A 341 -1.66 27.05 5.99
CA ARG A 341 -1.23 27.35 7.37
C ARG A 341 -2.19 26.69 8.37
N ALA A 342 -1.94 25.42 8.69
CA ALA A 342 -2.24 24.81 9.99
C ALA A 342 -1.84 23.33 10.00
N HIS A 343 -0.55 23.01 9.99
CA HIS A 343 -0.09 21.71 10.52
C HIS A 343 1.17 21.92 11.35
N GLY A 344 0.95 21.97 12.67
CA GLY A 344 1.99 21.92 13.68
C GLY A 344 2.65 20.54 13.69
N PHE A 345 3.98 20.56 13.60
CA PHE A 345 4.85 19.39 13.64
C PHE A 345 4.98 18.85 15.06
N ASN A 346 4.77 17.54 15.24
CA ASN A 346 5.51 16.75 16.23
C ASN A 346 6.45 15.82 15.47
N ARG A 347 7.76 16.15 15.47
CA ARG A 347 8.83 15.35 14.86
C ARG A 347 9.58 14.57 15.94
N VAL A 348 9.78 13.27 15.72
CA VAL A 348 10.80 12.47 16.42
C VAL A 348 11.94 12.16 15.44
N LYS A 349 13.17 12.11 15.98
CA LYS A 349 14.49 12.20 15.32
C LYS A 349 14.83 11.03 14.39
N TYR A 350 15.49 11.33 13.26
CA TYR A 350 16.06 10.35 12.33
C TYR A 350 17.47 9.89 12.76
N GLY A 351 17.73 8.58 12.65
CA GLY A 351 19.03 7.95 12.82
C GLY A 351 19.96 8.15 11.60
N LYS A 352 21.26 7.98 11.85
CA LYS A 352 22.40 8.32 10.97
C LYS A 352 22.33 7.66 9.58
N THR A 353 21.97 8.42 8.56
CA THR A 353 22.29 8.15 7.15
C THR A 353 23.71 8.62 6.83
N GLU A 354 24.43 7.87 5.98
CA GLU A 354 25.76 8.24 5.49
C GLU A 354 25.74 9.63 4.84
N THR A 355 26.67 10.49 5.27
CA THR A 355 26.72 11.92 4.94
C THR A 355 26.84 12.21 3.45
N LYS A 356 27.43 11.30 2.66
CA LYS A 356 27.57 11.45 1.20
C LYS A 356 26.27 11.22 0.43
N ALA A 357 25.40 10.33 0.91
CA ALA A 357 24.09 10.08 0.29
C ALA A 357 23.02 11.08 0.74
N PHE A 358 23.28 11.83 1.82
CA PHE A 358 22.34 12.79 2.38
C PHE A 358 22.10 14.01 1.47
N MET A 359 23.13 14.49 0.78
CA MET A 359 23.05 15.64 -0.13
C MET A 359 22.54 15.29 -1.55
N ALA A 360 22.58 14.02 -1.95
CA ALA A 360 22.15 13.58 -3.28
C ALA A 360 20.63 13.66 -3.52
N ASN A 361 19.84 13.90 -2.47
CA ASN A 361 18.40 14.10 -2.57
C ASN A 361 18.09 15.60 -2.65
N GLU A 362 17.62 16.06 -3.81
CA GLU A 362 17.28 17.48 -4.07
C GLU A 362 16.36 18.08 -3.00
N ARG A 363 15.40 17.30 -2.47
CA ARG A 363 14.49 17.76 -1.40
C ARG A 363 15.22 17.97 -0.07
N THR A 364 16.27 17.21 0.21
CA THR A 364 17.08 17.37 1.41
C THR A 364 18.07 18.51 1.26
N HIS A 365 18.69 18.65 0.08
CA HIS A 365 19.55 19.79 -0.25
C HIS A 365 18.77 21.11 -0.16
N MET A 366 17.56 21.18 -0.73
CA MET A 366 16.71 22.37 -0.62
C MET A 366 16.34 22.71 0.83
N LYS A 367 16.10 21.71 1.68
CA LYS A 367 15.85 21.95 3.12
C LYS A 367 17.09 22.45 3.84
N PHE A 368 18.27 21.95 3.47
CA PHE A 368 19.53 22.37 4.04
C PHE A 368 19.84 23.83 3.68
N VAL A 369 19.72 24.19 2.39
CA VAL A 369 19.87 25.56 1.90
C VAL A 369 18.86 26.50 2.57
N THR A 370 17.59 26.10 2.69
CA THR A 370 16.58 26.94 3.36
C THR A 370 16.94 27.20 4.82
N TRP A 371 17.49 26.21 5.53
CA TRP A 371 17.92 26.36 6.92
C TRP A 371 19.14 27.29 7.05
N THR A 372 20.16 27.14 6.18
CA THR A 372 21.34 28.01 6.21
C THR A 372 21.01 29.45 5.85
N THR A 373 20.14 29.69 4.86
CA THR A 373 19.66 31.04 4.51
C THR A 373 18.88 31.67 5.67
N THR A 374 18.06 30.90 6.39
CA THR A 374 17.33 31.40 7.56
C THR A 374 18.30 31.80 8.66
N LEU A 375 19.30 30.95 8.96
CA LEU A 375 20.31 31.24 9.98
C LEU A 375 21.15 32.48 9.63
N ALA A 376 21.55 32.63 8.37
CA ALA A 376 22.24 33.82 7.88
C ALA A 376 21.38 35.09 8.04
N THR A 377 20.08 35.01 7.71
CA THR A 377 19.15 36.14 7.88
C THR A 377 19.04 36.59 9.33
N PHE A 378 18.96 35.64 10.27
CA PHE A 378 18.97 35.97 11.70
C PHE A 378 20.30 36.56 12.15
N ALA A 379 21.43 36.01 11.68
CA ALA A 379 22.75 36.51 12.03
C ALA A 379 22.98 37.95 11.53
N VAL A 380 22.51 38.30 10.33
CA VAL A 380 22.53 39.69 9.84
C VAL A 380 21.67 40.60 10.72
N GLY A 381 20.45 40.17 11.09
CA GLY A 381 19.58 40.95 11.97
C GLY A 381 20.21 41.18 13.35
N PHE A 382 20.87 40.18 13.93
CA PHE A 382 21.59 40.34 15.19
C PHE A 382 22.87 41.17 15.06
N ALA A 383 23.55 41.13 13.92
CA ALA A 383 24.68 42.01 13.64
C ALA A 383 24.23 43.47 13.62
N GLU A 384 23.09 43.78 12.99
CA GLU A 384 22.55 45.14 12.94
C GLU A 384 22.16 45.69 14.32
N ILE A 385 21.57 44.84 15.18
CA ILE A 385 21.26 45.20 16.56
C ILE A 385 22.54 45.30 17.40
N GLY A 386 23.49 44.39 17.18
CA GLY A 386 24.79 44.36 17.85
C GLY A 386 25.57 45.64 17.61
N LEU A 387 25.54 46.17 16.38
CA LEU A 387 26.18 47.44 15.99
C LEU A 387 25.72 48.61 16.85
N ARG A 388 24.52 48.52 17.44
CA ARG A 388 23.89 49.58 18.25
C ARG A 388 23.96 49.35 19.76
N SER A 389 24.36 48.16 20.23
CA SER A 389 24.13 47.79 21.64
C SER A 389 25.27 47.06 22.34
N SER A 390 26.00 46.14 21.71
CA SER A 390 27.05 45.37 22.40
C SER A 390 28.06 44.71 21.44
N HIS A 391 29.34 44.85 21.76
CA HIS A 391 30.46 44.23 21.03
C HIS A 391 30.46 42.70 21.07
N ASP A 392 29.96 42.09 22.15
CA ASP A 392 29.92 40.63 22.27
C ASP A 392 28.87 40.04 21.33
N MET A 393 27.74 40.72 21.17
CA MET A 393 26.67 40.31 20.26
C MET A 393 27.11 40.44 18.80
N LEU A 394 27.89 41.48 18.49
CA LEU A 394 28.55 41.62 17.19
C LEU A 394 29.50 40.46 16.90
N ALA A 395 30.40 40.14 17.84
CA ALA A 395 31.36 39.06 17.65
C ALA A 395 30.67 37.72 17.38
N VAL A 396 29.63 37.39 18.15
CA VAL A 396 28.85 36.16 17.96
C VAL A 396 28.13 36.16 16.61
N SER A 397 27.50 37.27 16.22
CA SER A 397 26.81 37.37 14.93
C SER A 397 27.77 37.20 13.73
N MET A 398 28.99 37.77 13.82
CA MET A 398 30.02 37.63 12.78
C MET A 398 30.53 36.19 12.67
N TRP A 399 30.73 35.50 13.79
CA TRP A 399 31.07 34.07 13.78
C TRP A 399 29.97 33.21 13.18
N CYS A 400 28.70 33.52 13.46
CA CYS A 400 27.58 32.83 12.84
C CYS A 400 27.53 33.05 11.32
N LEU A 401 27.82 34.25 10.83
CA LEU A 401 27.88 34.54 9.39
C LEU A 401 29.00 33.78 8.69
N ILE A 402 30.22 33.79 9.26
CA ILE A 402 31.36 33.04 8.73
C ILE A 402 31.04 31.53 8.69
N PHE A 403 30.40 31.00 9.73
CA PHE A 403 29.97 29.61 9.77
C PHE A 403 28.95 29.30 8.66
N THR A 404 27.94 30.16 8.46
CA THR A 404 26.94 29.95 7.39
C THR A 404 27.55 30.01 5.99
N ASP A 405 28.55 30.86 5.77
CA ASP A 405 29.27 30.95 4.50
C ASP A 405 30.11 29.71 4.23
N LEU A 406 30.86 29.23 5.22
CA LEU A 406 31.64 27.99 5.11
C LEU A 406 30.77 26.78 4.81
N VAL A 407 29.61 26.69 5.46
CA VAL A 407 28.65 25.60 5.23
C VAL A 407 28.02 25.70 3.84
N SER A 408 27.74 26.90 3.35
CA SER A 408 27.20 27.12 2.00
C SER A 408 28.22 26.77 0.92
N ILE A 409 29.48 27.17 1.10
CA ILE A 409 30.60 26.81 0.21
C ILE A 409 30.79 25.29 0.18
N TYR A 410 30.72 24.63 1.34
CA TYR A 410 30.80 23.17 1.43
C TYR A 410 29.69 22.50 0.64
N SER A 411 28.44 22.96 0.78
CA SER A 411 27.27 22.44 0.07
C SER A 411 27.43 22.54 -1.46
N VAL A 412 27.81 23.72 -1.96
CA VAL A 412 28.05 23.94 -3.40
C VAL A 412 29.21 23.10 -3.92
N SER A 413 30.27 22.93 -3.12
CA SER A 413 31.42 22.11 -3.49
C SER A 413 31.05 20.62 -3.59
N THR A 414 30.23 20.12 -2.66
CA THR A 414 29.76 18.73 -2.70
C THR A 414 28.83 18.48 -3.88
N ASP A 415 27.97 19.43 -4.23
CA ASP A 415 27.09 19.33 -5.39
C ASP A 415 27.88 19.34 -6.70
N ASN A 416 28.84 20.25 -6.87
CA ASN A 416 29.70 20.31 -8.06
C ASN A 416 30.55 19.03 -8.24
N LEU A 417 31.04 18.44 -7.15
CA LEU A 417 31.75 17.15 -7.16
C LEU A 417 30.81 15.99 -7.53
N TYR A 418 29.56 16.03 -7.10
CA TYR A 418 28.57 15.00 -7.44
C TYR A 418 28.21 15.05 -8.93
N TYR A 419 27.89 16.23 -9.46
CA TYR A 419 27.51 16.39 -10.88
C TYR A 419 28.67 16.21 -11.84
N SER A 420 29.90 16.61 -11.48
CA SER A 420 31.08 16.36 -12.32
C SER A 420 31.36 14.86 -12.45
N ASN A 421 31.26 14.09 -11.36
CA ASN A 421 31.40 12.62 -11.38
C ASN A 421 30.31 11.91 -12.20
N ILE A 422 29.08 12.45 -12.25
CA ILE A 422 28.00 11.94 -13.11
C ILE A 422 28.28 12.23 -14.59
N SER A 423 28.89 13.38 -14.91
CA SER A 423 29.26 13.72 -16.30
C SER A 423 30.40 12.83 -16.83
N SER A 424 31.37 12.51 -15.98
CA SER A 424 32.51 11.64 -16.31
C SER A 424 32.12 10.17 -16.48
N ALA A 425 31.05 9.73 -15.83
CA ALA A 425 30.55 8.35 -15.90
C ALA A 425 29.73 8.03 -17.17
N LYS A 426 29.43 9.03 -18.01
CA LYS A 426 28.60 8.87 -19.23
C LYS A 426 29.37 8.65 -20.54
N VAL A 427 30.70 8.50 -20.50
CA VAL A 427 31.49 8.17 -21.70
C VAL A 427 31.82 6.68 -21.69
N VAL A 428 30.90 5.86 -22.22
CA VAL A 428 31.18 4.48 -22.65
C VAL A 428 31.36 4.53 -24.17
N PRO A 429 32.47 4.04 -24.75
CA PRO A 429 32.68 4.10 -26.19
C PRO A 429 31.71 3.15 -26.90
N GLN A 430 31.02 3.66 -27.92
CA GLN A 430 30.24 2.85 -28.85
C GLN A 430 31.20 1.92 -29.62
N VAL A 431 30.98 0.61 -29.50
CA VAL A 431 31.64 -0.40 -30.34
C VAL A 431 30.87 -0.42 -31.67
N GLU A 432 31.51 0.05 -32.74
CA GLU A 432 31.05 -0.11 -34.11
C GLU A 432 31.05 -1.59 -34.48
N HIS A 433 29.87 -2.13 -34.82
CA HIS A 433 29.77 -3.39 -35.55
C HIS A 433 29.91 -3.10 -37.05
N GLY A 434 31.09 -3.42 -37.59
CA GLY A 434 31.32 -3.54 -39.04
C GLY A 434 30.73 -4.84 -39.60
N VAL A 435 30.34 -4.75 -40.87
CA VAL A 435 29.74 -5.76 -41.76
C VAL A 435 30.40 -7.13 -41.72
#